data_AF-A0A8T5SIY6-F1
#
_entry.id   AF-A0A8T5SIY6-F1
#
_cell.length_a   1.000
_cell.length_b   1.000
_cell.length_c   1.000
_cell.angle_alpha   90.00
_cell.angle_beta   90.00
_cell.angle_gamma   90.00
#
_symmetry.space_group_name_H-M   'P 1'
#
loop_
_entity.id
_entity.type
_entity.pdbx_description
1 polymer ?
#
loop_
_entity_poly.entity_id
_entity_poly.type
_entity_poly.pdbx_seq_one_letter_code
_entity_poly.pdbx_strand_id
1 'polypeptide(L)'
;AGVAIAAVGGSIALYRGVVVPKKREKSRVLKEVKTIFDDAISLEHILVLYKGTGTCIYFKSFGSEGIDPELISGFISAICSFGKDLVCQEELNEITYGDKMLLLSDGEYIRVALVLSKKASIILRKNLMDFINSFEKSYANDLPNWRGQLNLFRNAGLIIDEILSTSIILPHEITYKSTNVKALKNPHSKDVLKIATNMMKESDRNFFFIATLLKESSEKTNKDTAEIFMGIKELRDNKILIPIEIGSIEAQPISQQEMTLINQKIGALTHLSQEEKQKLANDLAQLGPAEREAYFVSLSEQHEIVSAPIEEKPGTALIDSMKGAKKEIKNLKKIAKDTRKEKDYTKTINIYENAVKIATNWELMGEIDQINELTRLVKIEDLSTKMKTLEKEAKLAAKKDSYREASQKYKMSSRIASEIFKLGGTEMTKEVKRLSNKSKEFEKLI
;
A
#
# COMPACT_ATOMS: atom_id res chain seq x y z
N ALA A 1 33.78 -36.15 -39.28
CA ALA A 1 33.76 -34.92 -38.46
C ALA A 1 32.43 -34.14 -38.53
N GLY A 2 31.74 -34.05 -39.68
CA GLY A 2 30.53 -33.22 -39.82
C GLY A 2 29.27 -33.65 -39.05
N VAL A 3 29.05 -34.95 -38.84
CA VAL A 3 27.83 -35.46 -38.17
C VAL A 3 27.81 -35.20 -36.66
N ALA A 4 28.98 -35.19 -36.01
CA ALA A 4 29.09 -34.93 -34.57
C ALA A 4 28.80 -33.47 -34.20
N ILE A 5 29.11 -32.52 -35.09
CA ILE A 5 28.90 -31.09 -34.84
C ILE A 5 27.41 -30.72 -34.93
N ALA A 6 26.65 -31.36 -35.84
CA ALA A 6 25.21 -31.15 -35.97
C ALA A 6 24.40 -31.65 -34.76
N ALA A 7 24.78 -32.81 -34.19
CA ALA A 7 24.12 -33.36 -33.00
C ALA A 7 24.33 -32.50 -31.75
N VAL A 8 25.54 -31.95 -31.57
CA VAL A 8 25.86 -31.05 -30.46
C VAL A 8 25.14 -29.71 -30.61
N GLY A 9 25.08 -29.15 -31.83
CA GLY A 9 24.35 -27.92 -32.13
C GLY A 9 22.83 -28.03 -31.89
N GLY A 10 22.20 -29.13 -32.31
CA GLY A 10 20.78 -29.40 -32.06
C GLY A 10 20.44 -29.56 -30.58
N SER A 11 21.33 -30.21 -29.81
CA SER A 11 21.18 -30.39 -28.36
C SER A 11 21.23 -29.06 -27.59
N ILE A 12 22.15 -28.17 -27.98
CA ILE A 12 22.31 -26.84 -27.38
C ILE A 12 21.12 -25.92 -27.75
N ALA A 13 20.62 -26.00 -28.99
CA ALA A 13 19.47 -25.24 -29.45
C ALA A 13 18.18 -25.65 -28.71
N LEU A 14 17.92 -26.94 -28.54
CA LEU A 14 16.78 -27.44 -27.76
C LEU A 14 16.88 -27.07 -26.27
N TYR A 15 18.08 -27.18 -25.69
CA TYR A 15 18.31 -26.79 -24.30
C TYR A 15 18.06 -25.30 -24.07
N ARG A 16 18.60 -24.42 -24.93
CA ARG A 16 18.40 -22.96 -24.82
C ARG A 16 16.99 -22.51 -25.21
N GLY A 17 16.34 -23.18 -26.17
CA GLY A 17 15.03 -22.80 -26.69
C GLY A 17 13.83 -23.30 -25.87
N VAL A 18 13.95 -24.43 -25.16
CA VAL A 18 12.81 -25.04 -24.46
C VAL A 18 13.08 -25.25 -22.97
N VAL A 19 14.26 -25.77 -22.60
CA VAL A 19 14.57 -26.14 -21.20
C VAL A 19 14.88 -24.91 -20.35
N VAL A 20 15.74 -24.01 -20.84
CA VAL A 20 16.10 -22.76 -20.15
C VAL A 20 14.89 -21.85 -19.91
N PRO A 21 14.00 -21.56 -20.89
CA PRO A 21 12.82 -20.74 -20.64
C PRO A 21 11.84 -21.38 -19.66
N LYS A 22 11.55 -22.70 -19.77
CA LYS A 22 10.70 -23.40 -18.80
C LYS A 22 11.28 -23.38 -17.38
N LYS A 23 12.60 -23.53 -17.23
CA LYS A 23 13.28 -23.46 -15.93
C LYS A 23 13.25 -22.05 -15.34
N ARG A 24 13.41 -21.02 -16.17
CA ARG A 24 13.30 -19.60 -15.76
C ARG A 24 11.88 -19.24 -15.34
N GLU A 25 10.88 -19.70 -16.09
CA GLU A 25 9.47 -19.51 -15.77
C GLU A 25 9.11 -20.17 -14.43
N LYS A 26 9.48 -21.44 -14.24
CA LYS A 26 9.29 -22.15 -12.97
C LYS A 26 9.96 -21.41 -11.80
N SER A 27 11.19 -20.93 -11.99
CA SER A 27 11.91 -20.16 -10.96
C SER A 27 11.28 -18.80 -10.67
N ARG A 28 10.71 -18.12 -11.68
CA ARG A 28 9.97 -16.87 -11.50
C ARG A 28 8.70 -17.08 -10.69
N VAL A 29 7.90 -18.07 -11.07
CA VAL A 29 6.66 -18.43 -10.36
C VAL A 29 6.99 -18.82 -8.92
N LEU A 30 8.06 -19.59 -8.68
CA LEU A 30 8.51 -19.92 -7.32
C LEU A 30 8.83 -18.67 -6.50
N LYS A 31 9.61 -17.74 -7.07
CA LYS A 31 10.00 -16.51 -6.38
C LYS A 31 8.76 -15.68 -6.04
N GLU A 32 7.82 -15.57 -6.96
CA GLU A 32 6.57 -14.84 -6.79
C GLU A 32 5.72 -15.45 -5.67
N VAL A 33 5.46 -16.75 -5.73
CA VAL A 33 4.62 -17.44 -4.73
C VAL A 33 5.26 -17.42 -3.34
N LYS A 34 6.58 -17.64 -3.25
CA LYS A 34 7.30 -17.52 -1.97
C LYS A 34 7.18 -16.11 -1.41
N THR A 35 7.32 -15.10 -2.26
CA THR A 35 7.21 -13.69 -1.84
C THR A 35 5.81 -13.39 -1.31
N ILE A 36 4.75 -13.85 -1.99
CA ILE A 36 3.36 -13.69 -1.52
C ILE A 36 3.16 -14.34 -0.14
N PHE A 37 3.73 -15.53 0.07
CA PHE A 37 3.64 -16.22 1.37
C PHE A 37 4.41 -15.49 2.47
N ASP A 38 5.64 -15.05 2.18
CA ASP A 38 6.46 -14.28 3.10
C ASP A 38 5.79 -12.95 3.48
N ASP A 39 5.14 -12.29 2.51
CA ASP A 39 4.36 -11.08 2.72
C ASP A 39 3.13 -11.35 3.60
N ALA A 40 2.37 -12.40 3.31
CA ALA A 40 1.19 -12.77 4.10
C ALA A 40 1.54 -13.11 5.55
N ILE A 41 2.66 -13.81 5.80
CA ILE A 41 3.17 -14.06 7.16
C ILE A 41 3.59 -12.77 7.84
N SER A 42 4.16 -11.83 7.09
CA SER A 42 4.60 -10.58 7.68
C SER A 42 3.45 -9.67 8.08
N LEU A 43 2.24 -9.90 7.55
CA LEU A 43 1.07 -9.08 7.77
C LEU A 43 0.45 -9.29 9.13
N GLU A 44 0.46 -8.24 9.94
CA GLU A 44 -0.08 -8.26 11.31
C GLU A 44 -1.43 -7.59 11.39
N HIS A 45 -1.59 -6.42 10.75
CA HIS A 45 -2.85 -5.68 10.77
C HIS A 45 -3.14 -5.04 9.41
N ILE A 46 -4.43 -4.98 9.07
CA ILE A 46 -4.94 -4.26 7.90
C ILE A 46 -5.97 -3.26 8.40
N LEU A 47 -5.80 -1.99 8.00
CA LEU A 47 -6.76 -0.94 8.26
C LEU A 47 -7.18 -0.30 6.93
N VAL A 48 -8.48 -0.10 6.75
CA VAL A 48 -9.03 0.73 5.69
C VAL A 48 -9.67 1.95 6.35
N LEU A 49 -9.21 3.12 5.97
CA LEU A 49 -9.59 4.41 6.52
C LEU A 49 -10.34 5.21 5.46
N TYR A 50 -11.44 5.85 5.83
CA TYR A 50 -12.13 6.79 4.94
C TYR A 50 -11.40 8.14 4.94
N LYS A 51 -11.02 8.66 3.77
CA LYS A 51 -10.21 9.89 3.68
C LYS A 51 -10.95 11.15 4.08
N GLY A 52 -12.29 11.16 3.98
CA GLY A 52 -13.10 12.32 4.34
C GLY A 52 -13.05 12.65 5.83
N THR A 53 -13.00 11.62 6.69
CA THR A 53 -13.10 11.77 8.15
C THR A 53 -11.90 11.20 8.91
N GLY A 54 -11.11 10.31 8.30
CA GLY A 54 -10.08 9.54 8.98
C GLY A 54 -10.58 8.27 9.67
N THR A 55 -11.89 8.04 9.67
CA THR A 55 -12.56 6.91 10.35
C THR A 55 -12.12 5.56 9.78
N CYS A 56 -11.87 4.59 10.66
CA CYS A 56 -11.59 3.21 10.25
C CYS A 56 -12.88 2.50 9.81
N ILE A 57 -12.99 2.18 8.52
CA ILE A 57 -14.15 1.50 7.94
C ILE A 57 -14.01 -0.02 7.93
N TYR A 58 -12.78 -0.52 8.02
CA TYR A 58 -12.49 -1.94 8.13
C TYR A 58 -11.17 -2.15 8.87
N PHE A 59 -11.18 -3.09 9.80
CA PHE A 59 -10.01 -3.51 10.56
C PHE A 59 -9.96 -5.03 10.60
N LYS A 60 -8.77 -5.61 10.37
CA LYS A 60 -8.52 -7.04 10.62
C LYS A 60 -7.14 -7.23 11.23
N SER A 61 -7.10 -8.01 12.30
CA SER A 61 -5.87 -8.40 12.99
C SER A 61 -5.51 -9.85 12.68
N PHE A 62 -4.26 -10.08 12.32
CA PHE A 62 -3.63 -11.38 12.13
C PHE A 62 -2.51 -11.63 13.16
N GLY A 63 -2.00 -10.57 13.79
CA GLY A 63 -1.01 -10.64 14.87
C GLY A 63 -1.63 -11.01 16.22
N SER A 64 -0.77 -11.47 17.14
CA SER A 64 -1.12 -11.75 18.54
C SER A 64 -1.21 -10.49 19.42
N GLU A 65 -0.68 -9.38 18.94
CA GLU A 65 -0.68 -8.11 19.68
C GLU A 65 -2.02 -7.39 19.47
N GLY A 66 -2.72 -7.12 20.57
CA GLY A 66 -3.94 -6.33 20.54
C GLY A 66 -3.59 -4.87 20.27
N ILE A 67 -3.96 -4.39 19.10
CA ILE A 67 -3.79 -3.00 18.71
C ILE A 67 -5.15 -2.32 18.67
N ASP A 68 -5.22 -1.14 19.27
CA ASP A 68 -6.39 -0.27 19.18
C ASP A 68 -6.47 0.40 17.79
N PRO A 69 -7.48 0.07 16.97
CA PRO A 69 -7.65 0.63 15.63
C PRO A 69 -7.86 2.16 15.65
N GLU A 70 -8.43 2.72 16.72
CA GLU A 70 -8.67 4.16 16.86
C GLU A 70 -7.36 4.92 17.08
N LEU A 71 -6.53 4.42 18.00
CA LEU A 71 -5.23 5.02 18.26
C LEU A 71 -4.35 5.02 16.99
N ILE A 72 -4.34 3.91 16.25
CA ILE A 72 -3.58 3.81 15.00
C ILE A 72 -4.18 4.68 13.90
N SER A 73 -5.50 4.65 13.69
CA SER A 73 -6.15 5.46 12.66
C SER A 73 -6.00 6.95 12.92
N GLY A 74 -6.15 7.40 14.17
CA GLY A 74 -5.91 8.77 14.60
C GLY A 74 -4.45 9.20 14.40
N PHE A 75 -3.50 8.33 14.78
CA PHE A 75 -2.07 8.58 14.56
C PHE A 75 -1.71 8.68 13.07
N ILE A 76 -2.20 7.76 12.24
CA ILE A 76 -2.00 7.78 10.79
C ILE A 76 -2.62 9.03 10.18
N SER A 77 -3.84 9.38 10.59
CA SER A 77 -4.55 10.56 10.09
C SER A 77 -3.80 11.85 10.44
N ALA A 78 -3.29 11.95 11.67
CA ALA A 78 -2.47 13.07 12.12
C ALA A 78 -1.14 13.15 11.37
N ILE A 79 -0.39 12.04 11.26
CA ILE A 79 0.86 12.00 10.48
C ILE A 79 0.61 12.44 9.05
N CYS A 80 -0.45 11.93 8.42
CA CYS A 80 -0.76 12.29 7.06
C CYS A 80 -1.28 13.74 6.94
N SER A 81 -1.95 14.31 7.93
CA SER A 81 -2.31 15.74 7.90
C SER A 81 -1.07 16.63 8.01
N PHE A 82 -0.08 16.25 8.85
CA PHE A 82 1.22 16.91 8.87
C PHE A 82 2.02 16.68 7.58
N GLY A 83 1.88 15.50 6.99
CA GLY A 83 2.50 15.10 5.73
C GLY A 83 1.90 15.76 4.49
N LYS A 84 0.64 16.23 4.54
CA LYS A 84 0.00 16.94 3.42
C LYS A 84 0.70 18.25 3.06
N ASP A 85 1.31 18.92 4.05
CA ASP A 85 2.13 20.12 3.82
C ASP A 85 3.58 19.78 3.41
N LEU A 86 4.01 18.54 3.68
CA LEU A 86 5.29 17.96 3.27
C LEU A 86 5.08 17.06 2.05
N VAL A 87 4.67 17.64 0.91
CA VAL A 87 4.52 17.01 -0.43
C VAL A 87 5.06 15.57 -0.52
N CYS A 88 4.28 14.60 -0.07
CA CYS A 88 4.49 13.21 -0.44
C CYS A 88 3.65 12.99 -1.69
N GLN A 89 4.36 13.02 -2.81
CA GLN A 89 3.90 12.57 -4.11
C GLN A 89 3.27 11.17 -3.99
N GLU A 90 2.51 10.80 -5.02
CA GLU A 90 1.80 9.55 -5.37
C GLU A 90 2.43 8.17 -5.03
N GLU A 91 3.37 8.09 -4.09
CA GLU A 91 4.10 6.90 -3.72
C GLU A 91 3.62 6.36 -2.37
N LEU A 92 3.56 5.03 -2.27
CA LEU A 92 3.37 4.29 -1.03
C LEU A 92 4.24 4.89 0.08
N ASN A 93 3.61 5.41 1.14
CA ASN A 93 4.34 5.97 2.26
C ASN A 93 4.75 4.82 3.19
N GLU A 94 6.05 4.58 3.31
CA GLU A 94 6.62 3.63 4.26
C GLU A 94 7.07 4.35 5.52
N ILE A 95 6.60 3.88 6.67
CA ILE A 95 7.09 4.32 7.97
C ILE A 95 7.64 3.09 8.70
N THR A 96 8.93 3.09 8.98
CA THR A 96 9.58 2.02 9.76
C THR A 96 9.74 2.46 11.20
N TYR A 97 9.23 1.68 12.13
CA TYR A 97 9.37 1.92 13.57
C TYR A 97 9.80 0.62 14.27
N GLY A 98 11.04 0.58 14.75
CA GLY A 98 11.60 -0.63 15.35
C GLY A 98 11.70 -1.77 14.34
N ASP A 99 11.07 -2.90 14.67
CA ASP A 99 10.94 -4.10 13.84
C ASP A 99 9.66 -4.12 12.99
N LYS A 100 8.78 -3.11 13.15
CA LYS A 100 7.54 -3.00 12.40
C LYS A 100 7.68 -2.00 11.25
N MET A 101 6.98 -2.28 10.16
CA MET A 101 6.82 -1.43 9.00
C MET A 101 5.34 -1.14 8.78
N LEU A 102 5.01 0.13 8.66
CA LEU A 102 3.71 0.60 8.23
C LEU A 102 3.81 0.95 6.74
N LEU A 103 2.99 0.30 5.92
CA LEU A 103 2.84 0.60 4.50
C LEU A 103 1.50 1.29 4.27
N LEU A 104 1.53 2.54 3.83
CA LEU A 104 0.36 3.36 3.57
C LEU A 104 0.18 3.55 2.07
N SER A 105 -1.06 3.47 1.61
CA SER A 105 -1.42 3.76 0.22
C SER A 105 -2.76 4.47 0.14
N ASP A 106 -2.84 5.45 -0.75
CA ASP A 106 -4.01 6.32 -0.91
C ASP A 106 -4.78 5.93 -2.18
N GLY A 107 -6.10 5.81 -2.04
CA GLY A 107 -7.06 5.87 -3.13
C GLY A 107 -7.72 7.24 -3.24
N GLU A 108 -8.80 7.33 -4.02
CA GLU A 108 -9.61 8.54 -4.15
C GLU A 108 -10.38 8.85 -2.86
N TYR A 109 -11.07 7.84 -2.32
CA TYR A 109 -11.97 7.92 -1.16
C TYR A 109 -11.42 7.24 0.08
N ILE A 110 -10.54 6.24 -0.08
CA ILE A 110 -9.98 5.46 1.03
C ILE A 110 -8.48 5.61 1.16
N ARG A 111 -7.96 5.33 2.34
CA ARG A 111 -6.54 5.11 2.61
C ARG A 111 -6.40 3.75 3.26
N VAL A 112 -5.45 2.95 2.79
CA VAL A 112 -5.19 1.62 3.35
C VAL A 112 -3.85 1.62 4.04
N ALA A 113 -3.81 1.07 5.24
CA ALA A 113 -2.61 0.90 6.04
C ALA A 113 -2.39 -0.59 6.33
N LEU A 114 -1.21 -1.08 5.98
CA LEU A 114 -0.75 -2.43 6.36
C LEU A 114 0.34 -2.31 7.41
N VAL A 115 0.19 -3.04 8.52
CA VAL A 115 1.23 -3.22 9.52
C VAL A 115 1.93 -4.54 9.25
N LEU A 116 3.25 -4.48 9.05
CA LEU A 116 4.09 -5.60 8.64
C LEU A 116 5.26 -5.77 9.62
N SER A 117 5.60 -7.01 9.96
CA SER A 117 6.83 -7.34 10.72
C SER A 117 8.10 -7.31 9.88
N LYS A 118 7.97 -7.12 8.56
CA LYS A 118 9.08 -7.11 7.59
C LYS A 118 8.82 -6.10 6.49
N LYS A 119 9.86 -5.84 5.68
CA LYS A 119 9.76 -4.95 4.54
C LYS A 119 8.81 -5.50 3.47
N ALA A 120 7.82 -4.70 3.07
CA ALA A 120 6.89 -5.02 2.00
C ALA A 120 7.60 -5.31 0.67
N SER A 121 7.26 -6.44 0.05
CA SER A 121 7.74 -6.75 -1.30
C SER A 121 7.13 -5.84 -2.37
N ILE A 122 7.72 -5.90 -3.57
CA ILE A 122 7.16 -5.21 -4.75
C ILE A 122 5.78 -5.78 -5.13
N ILE A 123 5.56 -7.07 -4.90
CA ILE A 123 4.30 -7.74 -5.22
C ILE A 123 3.21 -7.26 -4.26
N LEU A 124 3.49 -7.21 -2.95
CA LEU A 124 2.53 -6.73 -1.95
C LEU A 124 2.10 -5.28 -2.23
N ARG A 125 3.03 -4.41 -2.63
CA ARG A 125 2.74 -3.02 -3.00
C ARG A 125 1.81 -2.92 -4.19
N LYS A 126 2.05 -3.74 -5.22
CA LYS A 126 1.18 -3.81 -6.39
C LYS A 126 -0.20 -4.32 -5.99
N ASN A 127 -0.26 -5.40 -5.23
CA ASN A 127 -1.51 -5.97 -4.75
C ASN A 127 -2.29 -4.99 -3.85
N LEU A 128 -1.60 -4.15 -3.06
CA LEU A 128 -2.24 -3.10 -2.27
C LEU A 128 -2.91 -2.03 -3.14
N MET A 129 -2.26 -1.61 -4.23
CA MET A 129 -2.87 -0.71 -5.21
C MET A 129 -4.04 -1.37 -5.94
N ASP A 130 -3.88 -2.62 -6.38
CA ASP A 130 -4.94 -3.40 -7.01
C ASP A 130 -6.14 -3.58 -6.05
N PHE A 131 -5.87 -3.76 -4.75
CA PHE A 131 -6.87 -3.81 -3.69
C PHE A 131 -7.64 -2.50 -3.57
N ILE A 132 -6.94 -1.35 -3.48
CA ILE A 132 -7.58 -0.04 -3.38
C ILE A 132 -8.51 0.18 -4.58
N ASN A 133 -8.00 -0.05 -5.80
CA ASN A 133 -8.78 0.11 -7.02
C ASN A 133 -10.01 -0.80 -7.05
N SER A 134 -9.85 -2.07 -6.63
CA SER A 134 -10.95 -3.04 -6.58
C SER A 134 -11.99 -2.68 -5.51
N PHE A 135 -11.53 -2.22 -4.34
CA PHE A 135 -12.38 -1.78 -3.24
C PHE A 135 -13.21 -0.56 -3.64
N GLU A 136 -12.56 0.49 -4.16
CA GLU A 136 -13.26 1.70 -4.58
C GLU A 136 -14.23 1.44 -5.72
N LYS A 137 -13.88 0.56 -6.66
CA LYS A 137 -14.79 0.13 -7.71
C LYS A 137 -15.99 -0.65 -7.17
N SER A 138 -15.78 -1.51 -6.18
CA SER A 138 -16.85 -2.32 -5.57
C SER A 138 -17.84 -1.47 -4.77
N TYR A 139 -17.35 -0.39 -4.15
CA TYR A 139 -18.14 0.51 -3.30
C TYR A 139 -18.29 1.92 -3.89
N ALA A 140 -18.19 2.06 -5.21
CA ALA A 140 -18.17 3.37 -5.90
C ALA A 140 -19.44 4.21 -5.65
N ASN A 141 -20.58 3.56 -5.42
CA ASN A 141 -21.84 4.24 -5.13
C ASN A 141 -21.96 4.66 -3.66
N ASP A 142 -21.27 3.94 -2.76
CA ASP A 142 -21.42 4.09 -1.31
C ASP A 142 -20.38 5.08 -0.74
N LEU A 143 -19.14 5.03 -1.23
CA LEU A 143 -18.02 5.82 -0.70
C LEU A 143 -18.20 7.35 -0.81
N PRO A 144 -18.70 7.93 -1.92
CA PRO A 144 -18.83 9.38 -2.04
C PRO A 144 -19.83 9.99 -1.04
N ASN A 145 -20.89 9.24 -0.71
CA ASN A 145 -21.97 9.68 0.15
C ASN A 145 -21.97 8.94 1.49
N TRP A 146 -20.84 8.34 1.87
CA TRP A 146 -20.77 7.55 3.08
C TRP A 146 -20.99 8.43 4.32
N ARG A 147 -21.85 7.97 5.23
CA ARG A 147 -22.26 8.68 6.46
C ARG A 147 -22.00 7.85 7.72
N GLY A 148 -21.03 6.93 7.71
CA GLY A 148 -20.71 6.09 8.89
C GLY A 148 -21.37 4.71 8.91
N GLN A 149 -22.00 4.28 7.81
CA GLN A 149 -22.64 2.96 7.74
C GLN A 149 -21.59 1.86 7.48
N LEU A 150 -21.13 1.16 8.52
CA LEU A 150 -20.12 0.09 8.38
C LEU A 150 -20.65 -1.22 7.78
N ASN A 151 -21.96 -1.48 7.90
CA ASN A 151 -22.57 -2.71 7.39
C ASN A 151 -22.39 -2.89 5.87
N LEU A 152 -22.17 -1.80 5.14
CA LEU A 152 -21.90 -1.82 3.70
C LEU A 152 -20.59 -2.55 3.38
N PHE A 153 -19.59 -2.47 4.26
CA PHE A 153 -18.25 -3.01 4.02
C PHE A 153 -18.02 -4.41 4.59
N ARG A 154 -19.06 -5.14 5.01
CA ARG A 154 -18.90 -6.49 5.57
C ARG A 154 -18.18 -7.45 4.63
N ASN A 155 -18.38 -7.29 3.33
CA ASN A 155 -17.75 -8.12 2.30
C ASN A 155 -16.33 -7.66 1.94
N ALA A 156 -15.81 -6.59 2.55
CA ALA A 156 -14.45 -6.11 2.34
C ALA A 156 -13.41 -7.19 2.63
N GLY A 157 -13.66 -8.03 3.64
CA GLY A 157 -12.76 -9.14 3.98
C GLY A 157 -12.56 -10.14 2.84
N LEU A 158 -13.57 -10.35 1.99
CA LEU A 158 -13.46 -11.23 0.81
C LEU A 158 -12.53 -10.64 -0.25
N ILE A 159 -12.66 -9.32 -0.52
CA ILE A 159 -11.82 -8.61 -1.48
C ILE A 159 -10.37 -8.57 -1.00
N ILE A 160 -10.17 -8.32 0.29
CA ILE A 160 -8.86 -8.34 0.95
C ILE A 160 -8.22 -9.71 0.79
N ASP A 161 -8.97 -10.77 1.06
CA ASP A 161 -8.41 -12.11 1.00
C ASP A 161 -8.07 -12.54 -0.44
N GLU A 162 -8.93 -12.23 -1.40
CA GLU A 162 -8.72 -12.53 -2.81
C GLU A 162 -7.43 -11.89 -3.35
N ILE A 163 -7.12 -10.66 -2.94
CA ILE A 163 -6.02 -9.88 -3.50
C ILE A 163 -4.73 -10.02 -2.68
N LEU A 164 -4.83 -10.01 -1.34
CA LEU A 164 -3.67 -10.07 -0.44
C LEU A 164 -3.36 -11.50 0.04
N SER A 165 -4.18 -12.50 -0.32
CA SER A 165 -3.99 -13.91 0.06
C SER A 165 -3.88 -14.12 1.58
N THR A 166 -4.57 -13.29 2.36
CA THR A 166 -4.46 -13.26 3.84
C THR A 166 -4.85 -14.58 4.51
N SER A 167 -5.67 -15.40 3.87
CA SER A 167 -6.13 -16.64 4.46
C SER A 167 -5.04 -17.71 4.48
N ILE A 168 -3.93 -17.54 3.75
CA ILE A 168 -2.88 -18.56 3.67
C ILE A 168 -2.18 -18.80 5.02
N ILE A 169 -2.22 -17.81 5.91
CA ILE A 169 -1.66 -17.87 7.27
C ILE A 169 -2.65 -18.41 8.31
N LEU A 170 -3.92 -18.52 7.97
CA LEU A 170 -4.95 -19.06 8.84
C LEU A 170 -4.85 -20.60 8.94
N PRO A 171 -5.37 -21.22 10.01
CA PRO A 171 -5.57 -22.66 10.04
C PRO A 171 -6.51 -23.09 8.91
N HIS A 172 -6.29 -24.25 8.32
CA HIS A 172 -7.12 -24.78 7.22
C HIS A 172 -7.66 -26.16 7.56
N GLU A 173 -8.86 -26.45 7.05
CA GLU A 173 -9.46 -27.77 7.04
C GLU A 173 -9.57 -28.34 5.62
N ILE A 174 -9.76 -29.66 5.54
CA ILE A 174 -10.00 -30.36 4.27
C ILE A 174 -11.49 -30.63 4.10
N THR A 175 -12.08 -30.09 3.04
CA THR A 175 -13.43 -30.45 2.61
C THR A 175 -13.39 -31.50 1.50
N TYR A 176 -13.98 -32.67 1.75
CA TYR A 176 -14.08 -33.74 0.76
C TYR A 176 -15.36 -33.65 -0.07
N LYS A 177 -15.41 -32.72 -1.03
CA LYS A 177 -16.38 -32.84 -2.14
C LYS A 177 -15.74 -33.66 -3.25
N SER A 178 -16.29 -34.84 -3.54
CA SER A 178 -15.73 -35.82 -4.50
C SER A 178 -15.54 -35.27 -5.92
N THR A 179 -16.33 -34.26 -6.30
CA THR A 179 -16.18 -33.47 -7.53
C THR A 179 -14.89 -32.65 -7.56
N ASN A 180 -14.48 -32.05 -6.44
CA ASN A 180 -13.31 -31.17 -6.38
C ASN A 180 -11.99 -31.95 -6.48
N VAL A 181 -11.93 -33.15 -5.87
CA VAL A 181 -10.73 -34.01 -5.92
C VAL A 181 -10.47 -34.55 -7.33
N LYS A 182 -11.52 -34.80 -8.12
CA LYS A 182 -11.41 -35.22 -9.52
C LYS A 182 -10.95 -34.08 -10.45
N ALA A 183 -11.14 -32.83 -10.05
CA ALA A 183 -10.75 -31.65 -10.82
C ALA A 183 -9.25 -31.34 -10.71
N LEU A 184 -8.52 -31.96 -9.77
CA LEU A 184 -7.08 -31.77 -9.59
C LEU A 184 -6.30 -32.29 -10.79
N LYS A 185 -5.68 -31.36 -11.53
CA LYS A 185 -4.89 -31.65 -12.74
C LYS A 185 -3.45 -31.94 -12.39
N ASN A 186 -2.93 -31.37 -11.31
CA ASN A 186 -1.53 -31.48 -10.95
C ASN A 186 -1.27 -32.74 -10.08
N PRO A 187 -0.31 -33.61 -10.47
CA PRO A 187 0.11 -34.73 -9.62
C PRO A 187 0.59 -34.29 -8.24
N HIS A 188 1.22 -33.11 -8.13
CA HIS A 188 1.71 -32.58 -6.87
C HIS A 188 0.57 -32.30 -5.87
N SER A 189 -0.60 -31.87 -6.34
CA SER A 189 -1.76 -31.58 -5.49
C SER A 189 -2.31 -32.82 -4.80
N LYS A 190 -2.26 -33.98 -5.48
CA LYS A 190 -2.71 -35.25 -4.89
C LYS A 190 -1.81 -35.71 -3.76
N ASP A 191 -0.50 -35.53 -3.93
CA ASP A 191 0.48 -35.89 -2.89
C ASP A 191 0.38 -34.96 -1.69
N VAL A 192 0.24 -33.65 -1.92
CA VAL A 192 0.01 -32.66 -0.86
C VAL A 192 -1.29 -32.96 -0.11
N LEU A 193 -2.37 -33.29 -0.82
CA LEU A 193 -3.65 -33.66 -0.20
C LEU A 193 -3.53 -34.91 0.67
N LYS A 194 -2.77 -35.92 0.22
CA LYS A 194 -2.52 -37.14 1.00
C LYS A 194 -1.76 -36.83 2.29
N ILE A 195 -0.77 -35.94 2.24
CA ILE A 195 -0.01 -35.52 3.42
C ILE A 195 -0.88 -34.72 4.38
N ALA A 196 -1.64 -33.75 3.86
CA ALA A 196 -2.61 -32.99 4.65
C ALA A 196 -3.62 -33.91 5.36
N THR A 197 -4.13 -34.92 4.66
CA THR A 197 -5.05 -35.93 5.22
C THR A 197 -4.40 -36.73 6.35
N ASN A 198 -3.14 -37.13 6.17
CA ASN A 198 -2.41 -37.88 7.19
C ASN A 198 -2.12 -37.02 8.43
N MET A 199 -1.77 -35.74 8.24
CA MET A 199 -1.54 -34.81 9.35
C MET A 199 -2.78 -34.64 10.23
N MET A 200 -3.97 -34.54 9.62
CA MET A 200 -5.23 -34.48 10.38
C MET A 200 -5.48 -35.76 11.19
N LYS A 201 -5.18 -36.93 10.61
CA LYS A 201 -5.32 -38.22 11.29
C LYS A 201 -4.31 -38.43 12.43
N GLU A 202 -3.08 -37.96 12.25
CA GLU A 202 -1.99 -38.13 13.23
C GLU A 202 -2.12 -37.17 14.42
N SER A 203 -2.67 -35.97 14.21
CA SER A 203 -2.73 -34.91 15.24
C SER A 203 -4.02 -34.87 16.05
N ASP A 204 -5.02 -35.70 15.72
CA ASP A 204 -6.38 -35.68 16.29
C ASP A 204 -7.05 -34.28 16.23
N ARG A 205 -6.63 -33.45 15.25
CA ARG A 205 -7.15 -32.10 15.02
C ARG A 205 -7.80 -32.03 13.65
N ASN A 206 -8.91 -31.29 13.58
CA ASN A 206 -9.64 -31.07 12.33
C ASN A 206 -9.03 -29.96 11.44
N PHE A 207 -7.90 -29.39 11.84
CA PHE A 207 -7.24 -28.31 11.12
C PHE A 207 -5.71 -28.43 11.17
N PHE A 208 -5.03 -27.74 10.25
CA PHE A 208 -3.58 -27.58 10.25
C PHE A 208 -3.18 -26.24 9.64
N PHE A 209 -1.93 -25.83 9.86
CA PHE A 209 -1.38 -24.63 9.23
C PHE A 209 -0.67 -24.98 7.91
N ILE A 210 -0.81 -24.12 6.91
CA ILE A 210 -0.14 -24.27 5.61
C ILE A 210 1.38 -24.31 5.78
N ALA A 211 1.95 -23.56 6.73
CA ALA A 211 3.37 -23.60 7.05
C ALA A 211 3.82 -25.01 7.47
N THR A 212 3.03 -25.70 8.29
CA THR A 212 3.31 -27.09 8.72
C THR A 212 3.16 -28.05 7.54
N LEU A 213 2.10 -27.88 6.73
CA LEU A 213 1.89 -28.70 5.53
C LEU A 213 3.04 -28.56 4.52
N LEU A 214 3.56 -27.34 4.32
CA LEU A 214 4.72 -27.08 3.46
C LEU A 214 5.96 -27.83 3.94
N LYS A 215 6.26 -27.75 5.24
CA LYS A 215 7.39 -28.43 5.86
C LYS A 215 7.29 -29.95 5.70
N GLU A 216 6.17 -30.53 6.12
CA GLU A 216 5.90 -31.98 6.04
C GLU A 216 5.93 -32.48 4.59
N SER A 217 5.37 -31.70 3.66
CA SER A 217 5.38 -32.04 2.24
C SER A 217 6.79 -32.01 1.65
N SER A 218 7.63 -31.06 2.07
CA SER A 218 9.03 -30.97 1.64
C SER A 218 9.83 -32.18 2.10
N GLU A 219 9.66 -32.58 3.36
CA GLU A 219 10.36 -33.71 3.95
C GLU A 219 9.91 -35.06 3.37
N LYS A 220 8.60 -35.25 3.14
CA LYS A 220 8.03 -36.53 2.71
C LYS A 220 8.04 -36.77 1.19
N THR A 221 8.06 -35.73 0.36
CA THR A 221 7.94 -35.89 -1.10
C THR A 221 9.26 -35.72 -1.87
N ASN A 222 10.33 -35.23 -1.23
CA ASN A 222 11.59 -34.87 -1.90
C ASN A 222 11.40 -33.92 -3.11
N LYS A 223 10.27 -33.20 -3.16
CA LYS A 223 9.90 -32.31 -4.25
C LYS A 223 10.41 -30.89 -3.99
N ASP A 224 10.54 -30.16 -5.08
CA ASP A 224 10.86 -28.74 -5.01
C ASP A 224 9.71 -27.97 -4.32
N THR A 225 10.07 -26.97 -3.51
CA THR A 225 9.11 -26.16 -2.75
C THR A 225 8.06 -25.52 -3.66
N ALA A 226 8.42 -25.17 -4.91
CA ALA A 226 7.49 -24.60 -5.88
C ALA A 226 6.36 -25.58 -6.24
N GLU A 227 6.68 -26.85 -6.39
CA GLU A 227 5.74 -27.89 -6.79
C GLU A 227 4.71 -28.15 -5.69
N ILE A 228 5.18 -28.13 -4.44
CA ILE A 228 4.33 -28.25 -3.25
C ILE A 228 3.40 -27.03 -3.16
N PHE A 229 3.94 -25.82 -3.33
CA PHE A 229 3.13 -24.59 -3.32
C PHE A 229 2.10 -24.55 -4.43
N MET A 230 2.43 -24.95 -5.66
CA MET A 230 1.46 -25.09 -6.74
C MET A 230 0.36 -26.08 -6.37
N GLY A 231 0.72 -27.16 -5.66
CA GLY A 231 -0.24 -28.10 -5.11
C GLY A 231 -1.19 -27.47 -4.11
N ILE A 232 -0.66 -26.75 -3.12
CA ILE A 232 -1.45 -26.05 -2.11
C ILE A 232 -2.36 -24.98 -2.75
N LYS A 233 -1.84 -24.22 -3.71
CA LYS A 233 -2.61 -23.23 -4.45
C LYS A 233 -3.78 -23.88 -5.20
N GLU A 234 -3.54 -24.96 -5.95
CA GLU A 234 -4.62 -25.66 -6.67
C GLU A 234 -5.67 -26.22 -5.69
N LEU A 235 -5.24 -26.73 -4.53
CA LEU A 235 -6.17 -27.21 -3.51
C LEU A 235 -7.02 -26.08 -2.90
N ARG A 236 -6.47 -24.88 -2.72
CA ARG A 236 -7.22 -23.69 -2.29
C ARG A 236 -8.16 -23.19 -3.39
N ASP A 237 -7.68 -23.06 -4.62
CA ASP A 237 -8.46 -22.62 -5.78
C ASP A 237 -9.69 -23.52 -6.03
N ASN A 238 -9.54 -24.83 -5.78
CA ASN A 238 -10.63 -25.81 -5.88
C ASN A 238 -11.47 -25.96 -4.59
N LYS A 239 -11.27 -25.07 -3.60
CA LYS A 239 -12.00 -25.07 -2.32
C LYS A 239 -11.93 -26.43 -1.59
N ILE A 240 -10.79 -27.12 -1.70
CA ILE A 240 -10.51 -28.34 -0.93
C ILE A 240 -9.86 -27.97 0.40
N LEU A 241 -8.93 -27.01 0.37
CA LEU A 241 -8.38 -26.38 1.57
C LEU A 241 -9.16 -25.10 1.85
N ILE A 242 -9.87 -25.07 2.97
CA ILE A 242 -10.68 -23.92 3.38
C ILE A 242 -10.05 -23.33 4.64
N PRO A 243 -9.76 -22.02 4.66
CA PRO A 243 -9.28 -21.35 5.86
C PRO A 243 -10.39 -21.31 6.93
N ILE A 244 -9.99 -21.47 8.18
CA ILE A 244 -10.83 -21.35 9.36
C ILE A 244 -10.42 -20.07 10.08
N GLU A 245 -11.39 -19.24 10.48
CA GLU A 245 -11.10 -18.04 11.27
C GLU A 245 -10.69 -18.44 12.69
N ILE A 246 -9.59 -17.86 13.20
CA ILE A 246 -9.05 -18.21 14.52
C ILE A 246 -10.11 -17.97 15.63
N GLY A 247 -10.93 -16.93 15.49
CA GLY A 247 -12.05 -16.66 16.39
C GLY A 247 -13.10 -17.76 16.45
N SER A 248 -13.24 -18.59 15.41
CA SER A 248 -14.15 -19.74 15.40
C SER A 248 -13.57 -20.99 16.08
N ILE A 249 -12.25 -21.07 16.24
CA ILE A 249 -11.55 -22.15 16.95
C ILE A 249 -11.46 -21.84 18.45
N GLU A 250 -11.27 -20.56 18.79
CA GLU A 250 -11.21 -20.06 20.18
C GLU A 250 -12.53 -19.52 20.70
N ALA A 251 -13.65 -19.72 20.00
CA ALA A 251 -14.96 -19.20 20.39
C ALA A 251 -15.38 -19.69 21.78
N GLN A 252 -14.91 -19.01 22.83
CA GLN A 252 -15.60 -18.97 24.09
C GLN A 252 -16.94 -18.30 23.79
N PRO A 253 -18.07 -18.89 24.21
CA PRO A 253 -19.35 -18.22 24.08
C PRO A 253 -19.23 -16.84 24.71
N ILE A 254 -19.63 -15.80 23.96
CA ILE A 254 -19.63 -14.42 24.45
C ILE A 254 -20.20 -14.41 25.85
N SER A 255 -19.41 -13.93 26.81
CA SER A 255 -19.85 -13.92 28.20
C SER A 255 -21.12 -13.07 28.31
N GLN A 256 -22.03 -13.42 29.22
CA GLN A 256 -23.22 -12.59 29.45
C GLN A 256 -22.85 -11.14 29.80
N GLN A 257 -21.68 -10.91 30.39
CA GLN A 257 -21.15 -9.58 30.69
C GLN A 257 -20.81 -8.80 29.40
N GLU A 258 -20.14 -9.44 28.44
CA GLU A 258 -19.85 -8.81 27.13
C GLU A 258 -21.12 -8.51 26.35
N MET A 259 -22.10 -9.43 26.38
CA MET A 259 -23.37 -9.19 25.68
C MET A 259 -24.18 -8.08 26.34
N THR A 260 -24.09 -7.94 27.66
CA THR A 260 -24.68 -6.81 28.39
C THR A 260 -24.00 -5.50 27.98
N LEU A 261 -22.67 -5.50 27.84
CA LEU A 261 -21.90 -4.32 27.42
C LEU A 261 -22.24 -3.89 25.99
N ILE A 262 -22.36 -4.84 25.06
CA ILE A 262 -22.78 -4.61 23.67
C ILE A 262 -24.19 -4.00 23.64
N ASN A 263 -25.14 -4.60 24.37
CA ASN A 263 -26.50 -4.08 24.43
C ASN A 263 -26.59 -2.70 25.09
N GLN A 264 -25.73 -2.41 26.07
CA GLN A 264 -25.63 -1.09 26.69
C GLN A 264 -25.09 -0.04 25.72
N LYS A 265 -24.01 -0.35 24.97
CA LYS A 265 -23.44 0.54 23.95
C LYS A 265 -24.42 0.77 22.79
N ILE A 266 -25.12 -0.27 22.31
CA ILE A 266 -26.18 -0.14 21.28
C ILE A 266 -27.39 0.63 21.79
N GLY A 267 -27.75 0.45 23.07
CA GLY A 267 -28.86 1.14 23.72
C GLY A 267 -28.72 2.67 23.66
N ALA A 268 -27.48 3.17 23.75
CA ALA A 268 -27.14 4.59 23.67
C ALA A 268 -27.37 5.21 22.26
N LEU A 269 -27.52 4.40 21.21
CA LEU A 269 -27.77 4.89 19.85
C LEU A 269 -29.26 5.27 19.72
N THR A 270 -29.58 6.56 19.72
CA THR A 270 -30.98 7.04 19.68
C THR A 270 -31.64 6.96 18.31
N HIS A 271 -30.87 6.74 17.23
CA HIS A 271 -31.33 6.84 15.84
C HIS A 271 -31.76 5.50 15.21
N LEU A 272 -31.59 4.38 15.90
CA LEU A 272 -31.89 3.04 15.39
C LEU A 272 -33.18 2.49 16.02
N SER A 273 -33.99 1.80 15.22
CA SER A 273 -35.17 1.07 15.70
C SER A 273 -34.78 -0.14 16.57
N GLN A 274 -35.72 -0.65 17.36
CA GLN A 274 -35.46 -1.82 18.23
C GLN A 274 -35.06 -3.08 17.44
N GLU A 275 -35.63 -3.29 16.25
CA GLU A 275 -35.26 -4.42 15.39
C GLU A 275 -33.83 -4.26 14.81
N GLU A 276 -33.45 -3.04 14.43
CA GLU A 276 -32.09 -2.76 13.94
C GLU A 276 -31.04 -2.89 15.04
N LYS A 277 -31.38 -2.45 16.27
CA LYS A 277 -30.54 -2.64 17.45
C LYS A 277 -30.31 -4.12 17.76
N GLN A 278 -31.37 -4.93 17.68
CA GLN A 278 -31.26 -6.37 17.92
C GLN A 278 -30.44 -7.08 16.83
N LYS A 279 -30.64 -6.69 15.56
CA LYS A 279 -29.85 -7.20 14.44
C LYS A 279 -28.38 -6.84 14.60
N LEU A 280 -28.10 -5.58 14.94
CA LEU A 280 -26.75 -5.09 15.22
C LEU A 280 -26.08 -5.82 16.39
N ALA A 281 -26.83 -6.09 17.46
CA ALA A 281 -26.32 -6.85 18.61
C ALA A 281 -25.90 -8.27 18.21
N ASN A 282 -26.73 -8.94 17.41
CA ASN A 282 -26.43 -10.28 16.88
C ASN A 282 -25.24 -10.26 15.91
N ASP A 283 -25.10 -9.19 15.12
CA ASP A 283 -24.00 -9.02 14.17
C ASP A 283 -22.67 -8.76 14.90
N LEU A 284 -22.65 -7.89 15.91
CA LEU A 284 -21.46 -7.62 16.72
C LEU A 284 -21.05 -8.84 17.55
N ALA A 285 -22.00 -9.69 17.93
CA ALA A 285 -21.72 -10.96 18.59
C ALA A 285 -20.94 -11.97 17.73
N GLN A 286 -20.81 -11.75 16.42
CA GLN A 286 -20.02 -12.60 15.53
C GLN A 286 -18.60 -12.08 15.28
N LEU A 287 -18.29 -10.85 15.72
CA LEU A 287 -17.00 -10.21 15.48
C LEU A 287 -16.02 -10.44 16.65
N GLY A 288 -14.72 -10.38 16.36
CA GLY A 288 -13.68 -10.38 17.39
C GLY A 288 -13.75 -9.13 18.30
N PRO A 289 -13.21 -9.16 19.53
CA PRO A 289 -13.24 -8.00 20.44
C PRO A 289 -12.69 -6.70 19.83
N ALA A 290 -11.58 -6.78 19.10
CA ALA A 290 -10.96 -5.61 18.44
C ALA A 290 -11.80 -5.08 17.26
N GLU A 291 -12.45 -5.97 16.51
CA GLU A 291 -13.34 -5.60 15.40
C GLU A 291 -14.64 -4.97 15.91
N ARG A 292 -15.18 -5.47 17.03
CA ARG A 292 -16.34 -4.88 17.72
C ARG A 292 -16.05 -3.46 18.20
N GLU A 293 -14.89 -3.24 18.81
CA GLU A 293 -14.54 -1.92 19.33
C GLU A 293 -14.39 -0.91 18.20
N ALA A 294 -13.70 -1.27 17.11
CA ALA A 294 -13.64 -0.43 15.90
C ALA A 294 -15.04 -0.06 15.36
N TYR A 295 -15.99 -1.01 15.41
CA TYR A 295 -17.35 -0.77 14.99
C TYR A 295 -18.08 0.25 15.89
N PHE A 296 -17.94 0.11 17.21
CA PHE A 296 -18.57 1.04 18.15
C PHE A 296 -18.02 2.46 18.04
N VAL A 297 -16.71 2.60 17.84
CA VAL A 297 -16.04 3.90 17.66
C VAL A 297 -16.58 4.62 16.43
N SER A 298 -16.69 3.93 15.30
CA SER A 298 -17.25 4.51 14.07
C SER A 298 -18.71 4.96 14.23
N LEU A 299 -19.51 4.25 15.04
CA LEU A 299 -20.89 4.64 15.36
C LEU A 299 -20.96 5.89 16.26
N SER A 300 -20.05 6.05 17.21
CA SER A 300 -19.98 7.28 18.02
C SER A 300 -19.55 8.49 17.21
N GLU A 301 -18.62 8.33 16.26
CA GLU A 301 -18.14 9.41 15.38
C GLU A 301 -19.23 9.93 14.41
N GLN A 302 -20.28 9.15 14.12
CA GLN A 302 -21.43 9.62 13.33
C GLN A 302 -22.09 10.87 13.92
N HIS A 303 -22.01 11.11 15.24
CA HIS A 303 -22.62 12.29 15.86
C HIS A 303 -21.86 13.59 15.60
N GLU A 304 -20.54 13.55 15.35
CA GLU A 304 -19.77 14.76 15.03
C GLU A 304 -19.88 15.14 13.53
N ILE A 305 -19.92 14.14 12.65
CA ILE A 305 -19.93 14.32 11.18
C ILE A 305 -21.20 15.03 10.68
N VAL A 306 -22.34 14.91 11.37
CA VAL A 306 -23.61 15.55 10.97
C VAL A 306 -23.63 17.06 11.26
N SER A 307 -22.61 17.61 11.94
CA SER A 307 -22.56 19.03 12.36
C SER A 307 -21.46 19.87 11.74
N ALA A 308 -20.52 19.28 10.98
CA ALA A 308 -19.44 20.03 10.34
C ALA A 308 -19.93 20.66 9.02
N PRO A 309 -19.86 21.99 8.84
CA PRO A 309 -20.11 22.61 7.55
C PRO A 309 -19.02 22.15 6.57
N ILE A 310 -19.42 21.55 5.46
CA ILE A 310 -18.52 21.29 4.34
C ILE A 310 -18.17 22.66 3.74
N GLU A 311 -16.96 23.15 4.00
CA GLU A 311 -16.39 24.25 3.22
C GLU A 311 -16.15 23.76 1.79
N GLU A 312 -17.13 23.93 0.92
CA GLU A 312 -16.91 23.90 -0.52
C GLU A 312 -15.91 25.00 -0.87
N LYS A 313 -14.72 24.62 -1.35
CA LYS A 313 -13.78 25.58 -1.93
C LYS A 313 -14.48 26.28 -3.11
N PRO A 314 -14.69 27.60 -3.07
CA PRO A 314 -15.37 28.30 -4.15
C PRO A 314 -14.44 28.38 -5.36
N GLY A 315 -14.87 27.87 -6.52
CA GLY A 315 -14.33 28.29 -7.81
C GLY A 315 -13.81 27.23 -8.78
N THR A 316 -13.95 25.92 -8.54
CA THR A 316 -13.68 24.93 -9.60
C THR A 316 -14.85 24.94 -10.59
N ALA A 317 -14.69 25.66 -11.70
CA ALA A 317 -15.59 25.54 -12.84
C ALA A 317 -15.76 24.05 -13.17
N LEU A 318 -17.00 23.57 -13.21
CA LEU A 318 -17.33 22.21 -13.66
C LEU A 318 -16.84 22.07 -15.10
N ILE A 319 -15.71 21.39 -15.27
CA ILE A 319 -15.19 21.04 -16.60
C ILE A 319 -16.03 19.84 -17.05
N ASP A 320 -16.96 20.08 -17.97
CA ASP A 320 -17.92 19.10 -18.48
C ASP A 320 -17.43 18.35 -19.73
N SER A 321 -16.29 18.76 -20.28
CA SER A 321 -15.82 18.29 -21.58
C SER A 321 -14.29 18.31 -21.71
N MET A 322 -13.76 17.38 -22.50
CA MET A 322 -12.33 17.29 -22.84
C MET A 322 -11.79 18.58 -23.47
N LYS A 323 -12.63 19.29 -24.24
CA LYS A 323 -12.30 20.60 -24.83
C LYS A 323 -12.19 21.68 -23.75
N GLY A 324 -13.08 21.65 -22.75
CA GLY A 324 -13.00 22.49 -21.56
C GLY A 324 -11.71 22.24 -20.78
N ALA A 325 -11.35 20.97 -20.56
CA ALA A 325 -10.13 20.58 -19.86
C ALA A 325 -8.87 21.15 -20.55
N LYS A 326 -8.76 20.99 -21.87
CA LYS A 326 -7.64 21.55 -22.65
C LYS A 326 -7.57 23.07 -22.59
N LYS A 327 -8.72 23.76 -22.59
CA LYS A 327 -8.78 25.22 -22.46
C LYS A 327 -8.31 25.68 -21.09
N GLU A 328 -8.73 24.98 -20.03
CA GLU A 328 -8.33 25.31 -18.66
C GLU A 328 -6.86 25.03 -18.40
N ILE A 329 -6.33 23.89 -18.86
CA ILE A 329 -4.89 23.58 -18.83
C ILE A 329 -4.09 24.69 -19.54
N LYS A 330 -4.56 25.17 -20.69
CA LYS A 330 -3.92 26.28 -21.42
C LYS A 330 -3.95 27.59 -20.62
N ASN A 331 -5.04 27.86 -19.92
CA ASN A 331 -5.17 29.02 -19.03
C ASN A 331 -4.18 28.93 -17.85
N LEU A 332 -4.16 27.79 -17.15
CA LEU A 332 -3.22 27.53 -16.06
C LEU A 332 -1.76 27.63 -16.52
N LYS A 333 -1.40 27.09 -17.70
CA LYS A 333 -0.06 27.27 -18.30
C LYS A 333 0.29 28.75 -18.49
N LYS A 334 -0.67 29.58 -18.90
CA LYS A 334 -0.46 31.04 -19.05
C LYS A 334 -0.24 31.71 -17.69
N ILE A 335 -1.11 31.43 -16.71
CA ILE A 335 -1.00 31.98 -15.34
C ILE A 335 0.32 31.57 -14.71
N ALA A 336 0.73 30.30 -14.86
CA ALA A 336 2.02 29.81 -14.38
C ALA A 336 3.19 30.54 -15.05
N LYS A 337 3.11 30.81 -16.36
CA LYS A 337 4.15 31.56 -17.07
C LYS A 337 4.28 33.00 -16.56
N ASP A 338 3.18 33.66 -16.25
CA ASP A 338 3.19 35.03 -15.71
C ASP A 338 3.68 35.05 -14.26
N THR A 339 3.22 34.10 -13.43
CA THR A 339 3.69 33.92 -12.04
C THR A 339 5.18 33.59 -11.97
N ARG A 340 5.69 32.79 -12.93
CA ARG A 340 7.12 32.47 -13.03
C ARG A 340 7.97 33.72 -13.29
N LYS A 341 7.47 34.71 -14.04
CA LYS A 341 8.19 35.99 -14.27
C LYS A 341 8.33 36.80 -12.99
N GLU A 342 7.36 36.69 -12.10
CA GLU A 342 7.39 37.31 -10.76
C GLU A 342 8.34 36.58 -9.79
N LYS A 343 8.94 35.46 -10.23
CA LYS A 343 9.82 34.59 -9.43
C LYS A 343 9.14 33.93 -8.22
N ASP A 344 7.82 33.86 -8.22
CA ASP A 344 7.08 33.04 -7.25
C ASP A 344 7.04 31.59 -7.75
N TYR A 345 8.13 30.88 -7.51
CA TYR A 345 8.31 29.52 -8.00
C TYR A 345 7.36 28.52 -7.31
N THR A 346 7.06 28.69 -6.03
CA THR A 346 6.13 27.82 -5.29
C THR A 346 4.73 27.92 -5.87
N LYS A 347 4.23 29.14 -6.08
CA LYS A 347 2.91 29.34 -6.69
C LYS A 347 2.88 28.84 -8.14
N THR A 348 3.96 29.03 -8.89
CA THR A 348 4.10 28.50 -10.25
C THR A 348 4.00 26.97 -10.29
N ILE A 349 4.69 26.27 -9.38
CA ILE A 349 4.65 24.79 -9.28
C ILE A 349 3.22 24.33 -8.95
N ASN A 350 2.56 24.95 -7.97
CA ASN A 350 1.18 24.60 -7.59
C ASN A 350 0.20 24.78 -8.76
N ILE A 351 0.37 25.82 -9.58
CA ILE A 351 -0.48 26.03 -10.78
C ILE A 351 -0.25 24.90 -11.80
N TYR A 352 1.00 24.47 -12.02
CA TYR A 352 1.28 23.34 -12.91
C TYR A 352 0.75 22.02 -12.35
N GLU A 353 0.87 21.76 -11.04
CA GLU A 353 0.31 20.55 -10.41
C GLU A 353 -1.22 20.49 -10.54
N ASN A 354 -1.90 21.62 -10.42
CA ASN A 354 -3.34 21.69 -10.69
C ASN A 354 -3.65 21.40 -12.17
N ALA A 355 -2.82 21.86 -13.10
CA ALA A 355 -2.97 21.52 -14.51
C ALA A 355 -2.72 20.02 -14.79
N VAL A 356 -1.79 19.38 -14.07
CA VAL A 356 -1.58 17.91 -14.15
C VAL A 356 -2.83 17.17 -13.66
N LYS A 357 -3.42 17.57 -12.53
CA LYS A 357 -4.66 16.94 -12.02
C LYS A 357 -5.78 16.97 -13.05
N ILE A 358 -5.99 18.12 -13.70
CA ILE A 358 -6.98 18.24 -14.78
C ILE A 358 -6.60 17.35 -15.97
N ALA A 359 -5.32 17.28 -16.35
CA ALA A 359 -4.87 16.44 -17.45
C ALA A 359 -5.03 14.93 -17.15
N THR A 360 -4.76 14.50 -15.92
CA THR A 360 -4.91 13.11 -15.45
C THR A 360 -6.38 12.69 -15.45
N ASN A 361 -7.27 13.52 -14.89
CA ASN A 361 -8.71 13.23 -14.86
C ASN A 361 -9.34 13.05 -16.25
N TRP A 362 -8.69 13.57 -17.29
CA TRP A 362 -9.14 13.52 -18.69
C TRP A 362 -8.22 12.68 -19.60
N GLU A 363 -7.31 11.89 -19.02
CA GLU A 363 -6.38 10.99 -19.74
C GLU A 363 -5.53 11.69 -20.83
N LEU A 364 -5.15 12.95 -20.60
CA LEU A 364 -4.40 13.78 -21.55
C LEU A 364 -2.88 13.58 -21.43
N MET A 365 -2.39 12.37 -21.69
CA MET A 365 -0.98 11.99 -21.49
C MET A 365 0.05 12.96 -22.09
N GLY A 366 -0.19 13.42 -23.32
CA GLY A 366 0.73 14.39 -23.97
C GLY A 366 0.80 15.75 -23.27
N GLU A 367 -0.27 16.17 -22.58
CA GLU A 367 -0.25 17.39 -21.76
C GLU A 367 0.46 17.15 -20.42
N ILE A 368 0.27 15.98 -19.82
CA ILE A 368 0.93 15.57 -18.56
C ILE A 368 2.45 15.64 -18.73
N ASP A 369 3.00 15.03 -19.77
CA ASP A 369 4.45 15.02 -20.02
C ASP A 369 5.01 16.43 -20.17
N GLN A 370 4.31 17.30 -20.93
CA GLN A 370 4.71 18.70 -21.12
C GLN A 370 4.68 19.50 -19.81
N ILE A 371 3.64 19.30 -18.99
CA ILE A 371 3.49 20.04 -17.73
C ILE A 371 4.53 19.57 -16.70
N ASN A 372 4.80 18.27 -16.63
CA ASN A 372 5.83 17.70 -15.78
C ASN A 372 7.22 18.24 -16.16
N GLU A 373 7.51 18.33 -17.45
CA GLU A 373 8.77 18.92 -17.91
C GLU A 373 8.88 20.41 -17.54
N LEU A 374 7.81 21.19 -17.71
CA LEU A 374 7.78 22.59 -17.27
C LEU A 374 7.97 22.73 -15.76
N THR A 375 7.33 21.86 -14.98
CA THR A 375 7.45 21.81 -13.52
C THR A 375 8.87 21.50 -13.09
N ARG A 376 9.51 20.52 -13.76
CA ARG A 376 10.92 20.16 -13.54
C ARG A 376 11.85 21.35 -13.79
N LEU A 377 11.66 22.06 -14.91
CA LEU A 377 12.46 23.26 -15.23
C LEU A 377 12.29 24.38 -14.19
N VAL A 378 11.07 24.60 -13.70
CA VAL A 378 10.81 25.60 -12.64
C VAL A 378 11.47 25.21 -11.33
N LYS A 379 11.41 23.92 -10.93
CA LYS A 379 12.11 23.42 -9.74
C LYS A 379 13.62 23.63 -9.84
N ILE A 380 14.20 23.40 -11.03
CA ILE A 380 15.62 23.67 -11.29
C ILE A 380 15.96 25.16 -11.12
N GLU A 381 15.11 26.08 -11.61
CA GLU A 381 15.32 27.52 -11.47
C GLU A 381 15.25 28.01 -10.02
N ASP A 382 14.26 27.54 -9.26
CA ASP A 382 14.11 27.86 -7.84
C ASP A 382 15.34 27.41 -7.05
N LEU A 383 15.72 26.13 -7.20
CA LEU A 383 16.90 25.56 -6.55
C LEU A 383 18.19 26.29 -6.96
N SER A 384 18.34 26.64 -8.25
CA SER A 384 19.50 27.40 -8.73
C SER A 384 19.59 28.79 -8.08
N THR A 385 18.44 29.45 -7.87
CA THR A 385 18.38 30.75 -7.19
C THR A 385 18.73 30.64 -5.71
N LYS A 386 18.20 29.62 -5.02
CA LYS A 386 18.52 29.32 -3.61
C LYS A 386 20.00 28.98 -3.44
N MET A 387 20.55 28.13 -4.30
CA MET A 387 21.96 27.75 -4.33
C MET A 387 22.89 28.97 -4.46
N LYS A 388 22.60 29.86 -5.42
CA LYS A 388 23.38 31.09 -5.65
C LYS A 388 23.30 32.05 -4.47
N THR A 389 22.16 32.13 -3.80
CA THR A 389 21.96 32.96 -2.61
C THR A 389 22.81 32.44 -1.44
N LEU A 390 22.75 31.14 -1.16
CA LEU A 390 23.60 30.49 -0.16
C LEU A 390 25.09 30.65 -0.46
N GLU A 391 25.50 30.56 -1.73
CA GLU A 391 26.91 30.80 -2.09
C GLU A 391 27.33 32.25 -1.82
N LYS A 392 26.47 33.24 -2.12
CA LYS A 392 26.76 34.65 -1.82
C LYS A 392 26.90 34.88 -0.32
N GLU A 393 25.99 34.32 0.47
CA GLU A 393 26.06 34.40 1.92
C GLU A 393 27.29 33.70 2.50
N ALA A 394 27.67 32.55 1.96
CA ALA A 394 28.90 31.85 2.36
C ALA A 394 30.14 32.72 2.12
N LYS A 395 30.20 33.43 0.97
CA LYS A 395 31.27 34.40 0.66
C LYS A 395 31.29 35.58 1.64
N LEU A 396 30.11 36.08 2.04
CA LEU A 396 30.01 37.17 3.02
C LEU A 396 30.44 36.73 4.42
N ALA A 397 30.05 35.52 4.84
CA ALA A 397 30.48 34.94 6.13
C ALA A 397 32.00 34.73 6.16
N ALA A 398 32.58 34.23 5.08
CA ALA A 398 34.03 34.07 4.94
C ALA A 398 34.79 35.40 5.05
N LYS A 399 34.25 36.48 4.48
CA LYS A 399 34.83 37.84 4.60
C LYS A 399 34.77 38.42 6.02
N LYS A 400 33.92 37.87 6.88
CA LYS A 400 33.79 38.25 8.30
C LYS A 400 34.53 37.27 9.22
N ASP A 401 35.40 36.42 8.67
CA ASP A 401 36.11 35.36 9.37
C ASP A 401 35.21 34.35 10.12
N SER A 402 33.93 34.27 9.73
CA SER A 402 32.98 33.27 10.23
C SER A 402 33.10 31.98 9.41
N TYR A 403 34.24 31.28 9.54
CA TYR A 403 34.57 30.13 8.69
C TYR A 403 33.63 28.93 8.89
N ARG A 404 33.12 28.73 10.11
CA ARG A 404 32.11 27.70 10.41
C ARG A 404 30.82 27.90 9.63
N GLU A 405 30.30 29.13 9.64
CA GLU A 405 29.08 29.49 8.91
C GLU A 405 29.30 29.41 7.40
N ALA A 406 30.45 29.90 6.91
CA ALA A 406 30.82 29.82 5.50
C ALA A 406 30.85 28.35 5.02
N SER A 407 31.50 27.45 5.77
CA SER A 407 31.57 26.02 5.45
C SER A 407 30.18 25.39 5.38
N GLN A 408 29.32 25.65 6.38
CA GLN A 408 27.95 25.13 6.41
C GLN A 408 27.13 25.59 5.20
N LYS A 409 27.20 26.88 4.84
CA LYS A 409 26.47 27.43 3.69
C LYS A 409 26.97 26.87 2.36
N TYR A 410 28.29 26.68 2.19
CA TYR A 410 28.84 25.97 1.02
C TYR A 410 28.39 24.51 0.95
N LYS A 411 28.32 23.81 2.10
CA LYS A 411 27.82 22.43 2.18
C LYS A 411 26.34 22.34 1.78
N MET A 412 25.50 23.26 2.25
CA MET A 412 24.09 23.35 1.85
C MET A 412 23.95 23.66 0.35
N SER A 413 24.71 24.62 -0.16
CA SER A 413 24.74 24.95 -1.60
C SER A 413 25.15 23.74 -2.46
N SER A 414 26.13 22.95 -2.02
CA SER A 414 26.55 21.70 -2.68
C SER A 414 25.43 20.64 -2.71
N ARG A 415 24.64 20.52 -1.63
CA ARG A 415 23.48 19.61 -1.60
C ARG A 415 22.41 20.04 -2.60
N ILE A 416 22.08 21.33 -2.66
CA ILE A 416 21.12 21.86 -3.63
C ILE A 416 21.62 21.63 -5.08
N ALA A 417 22.90 21.83 -5.35
CA ALA A 417 23.48 21.51 -6.66
C ALA A 417 23.30 20.02 -7.03
N SER A 418 23.40 19.11 -6.05
CA SER A 418 23.17 17.68 -6.26
C SER A 418 21.69 17.37 -6.55
N GLU A 419 20.76 18.09 -5.92
CA GLU A 419 19.32 17.96 -6.22
C GLU A 419 19.00 18.44 -7.64
N ILE A 420 19.56 19.57 -8.07
CA ILE A 420 19.42 20.06 -9.45
C ILE A 420 19.98 19.03 -10.45
N PHE A 421 21.11 18.39 -10.14
CA PHE A 421 21.66 17.32 -10.97
C PHE A 421 20.70 16.13 -11.11
N LYS A 422 20.06 15.69 -10.01
CA LYS A 422 19.06 14.61 -10.02
C LYS A 422 17.85 14.96 -10.87
N LEU A 423 17.49 16.25 -10.95
CA LEU A 423 16.42 16.74 -11.84
C LEU A 423 16.87 16.85 -13.30
N GLY A 424 18.10 16.49 -13.66
CA GLY A 424 18.63 16.49 -15.02
C GLY A 424 19.47 17.73 -15.40
N GLY A 425 19.85 18.57 -14.43
CA GLY A 425 20.79 19.68 -14.65
C GLY A 425 22.23 19.18 -14.74
N THR A 426 22.65 18.70 -15.91
CA THR A 426 23.95 18.05 -16.15
C THR A 426 25.17 18.95 -15.84
N GLU A 427 25.01 20.26 -15.92
CA GLU A 427 26.06 21.24 -15.60
C GLU A 427 26.44 21.26 -14.11
N MET A 428 25.57 20.74 -13.24
CA MET A 428 25.75 20.83 -11.78
C MET A 428 26.80 19.88 -11.21
N THR A 429 27.26 18.86 -11.94
CA THR A 429 28.29 17.93 -11.46
C THR A 429 29.59 18.66 -11.09
N LYS A 430 29.98 19.65 -11.89
CA LYS A 430 31.17 20.47 -11.62
C LYS A 430 30.96 21.37 -10.40
N GLU A 431 29.75 21.92 -10.26
CA GLU A 431 29.37 22.79 -9.15
C GLU A 431 29.30 22.07 -7.81
N VAL A 432 28.76 20.85 -7.77
CA VAL A 432 28.76 20.00 -6.56
C VAL A 432 30.18 19.82 -6.04
N LYS A 433 31.12 19.46 -6.92
CA LYS A 433 32.53 19.26 -6.56
C LYS A 433 33.19 20.57 -6.10
N ARG A 434 32.96 21.68 -6.82
CA ARG A 434 33.49 23.00 -6.47
C ARG A 434 33.04 23.46 -5.09
N LEU A 435 31.72 23.41 -4.83
CA LEU A 435 31.12 23.84 -3.57
C LEU A 435 31.52 22.92 -2.41
N SER A 436 31.61 21.61 -2.65
CA SER A 436 32.09 20.64 -1.65
C SER A 436 33.55 20.90 -1.26
N ASN A 437 34.42 21.17 -2.24
CA ASN A 437 35.82 21.50 -1.97
C ASN A 437 35.97 22.79 -1.17
N LYS A 438 35.19 23.83 -1.51
CA LYS A 438 35.18 25.09 -0.74
C LYS A 438 34.72 24.90 0.70
N SER A 439 33.69 24.08 0.94
CA SER A 439 33.26 23.74 2.30
C SER A 439 34.41 23.11 3.10
N LYS A 440 35.12 22.14 2.52
CA LYS A 440 36.28 21.49 3.16
C LYS A 440 37.45 22.44 3.39
N GLU A 441 37.65 23.41 2.52
CA GLU A 441 38.70 24.43 2.67
C GLU A 441 38.44 25.28 3.92
N PHE A 442 37.21 25.80 4.08
CA PHE A 442 36.84 26.56 5.29
C PHE A 442 36.79 25.70 6.55
N GLU A 443 36.47 24.42 6.45
CA GLU A 443 36.48 23.49 7.59
C GLU A 443 37.88 23.29 8.17
N LYS A 444 38.95 23.44 7.36
CA LYS A 444 40.34 23.39 7.83
C LYS A 444 40.80 24.67 8.55
N LEU A 445 40.03 25.76 8.44
CA LEU A 445 40.32 27.05 9.07
C LEU A 445 39.58 27.23 10.41
N ILE A 446 38.73 26.26 10.77
CA ILE A 446 38.08 26.13 12.09
C ILE A 446 39.02 25.34 12.99
#